data_AF-A0A7D5L2U3-F1
#
_entry.id   AF-A0A7D5L2U3-F1
#
_cell.length_a   1.000
_cell.length_b   1.000
_cell.length_c   1.000
_cell.angle_alpha   90.00
_cell.angle_beta   90.00
_cell.angle_gamma   90.00
#
_symmetry.space_group_name_H-M   'P 1'
#
loop_
_entity.id
_entity.type
_entity.pdbx_description
1 polymer ?
#
loop_
_entity_poly.entity_id
_entity_poly.type
_entity_poly.pdbx_seq_one_letter_code
_entity_poly.pdbx_strand_id
1 'polypeptide(L)'
;MDSSYLTGPVPRIEAKPEHLELISKARTAEAMMLDYPHARRLEQNGVDLSELDAKVILTSTIPDEELEEWFPERELALAERIGADAIVPCDRPVYDRDSRAQRIETIQTYVADLSDIVPRFQAAGVETVPLVKGETEFERGLCYNAFDELGCSRVAYYCVQYFSYGFRYQALLDRIQRISLEYNPDNMMLIGFQSENLVSEFPPCITGVAGQRWLRKSNPRNVSIEKSALDYDRWSRQVTSALCIGQPPLHAFEDARGWA
;
A
#
# COMPACT_ATOMS: atom_id res chain seq x y z
N MET A 1 9.34 -15.88 9.09
CA MET A 1 7.92 -15.96 9.51
C MET A 1 7.14 -15.34 8.39
N ASP A 2 6.32 -16.11 7.67
CA ASP A 2 5.46 -15.57 6.61
C ASP A 2 4.44 -14.63 7.26
N SER A 3 4.68 -13.33 7.14
CA SER A 3 3.73 -12.31 7.58
C SER A 3 2.64 -12.21 6.52
N SER A 4 1.44 -12.74 6.81
CA SER A 4 0.27 -12.64 5.92
C SER A 4 -0.33 -11.23 5.86
N TYR A 5 0.09 -10.31 6.73
CA TYR A 5 -0.65 -9.08 6.98
C TYR A 5 -0.56 -8.02 5.85
N LEU A 6 0.35 -8.17 4.88
CA LEU A 6 0.35 -7.38 3.63
C LEU A 6 -0.37 -8.10 2.48
N THR A 7 -1.12 -9.17 2.76
CA THR A 7 -1.89 -9.92 1.77
C THR A 7 -3.39 -9.72 1.98
N GLY A 8 -4.17 -9.93 0.93
CA GLY A 8 -5.61 -9.67 0.95
C GLY A 8 -5.96 -8.18 0.99
N PRO A 9 -7.21 -7.84 1.31
CA PRO A 9 -7.66 -6.47 1.40
C PRO A 9 -7.23 -5.79 2.71
N VAL A 10 -6.44 -4.74 2.61
CA VAL A 10 -6.05 -3.88 3.73
C VAL A 10 -6.99 -2.65 3.77
N PRO A 11 -7.89 -2.52 4.75
CA PRO A 11 -8.70 -1.31 4.92
C PRO A 11 -7.80 -0.13 5.27
N ARG A 12 -7.78 0.88 4.40
CA ARG A 12 -7.25 2.21 4.74
C ARG A 12 -8.32 2.94 5.55
N ILE A 13 -8.00 3.27 6.79
CA ILE A 13 -8.94 3.86 7.74
C ILE A 13 -8.58 5.31 8.05
N GLU A 14 -9.61 6.12 8.28
CA GLU A 14 -9.49 7.45 8.85
C GLU A 14 -9.68 7.40 10.37
N ALA A 15 -9.22 8.43 11.09
CA ALA A 15 -9.38 8.61 12.52
C ALA A 15 -10.85 8.86 12.93
N LYS A 16 -11.68 7.82 12.84
CA LYS A 16 -13.13 7.83 13.04
C LYS A 16 -13.56 6.63 13.89
N PRO A 17 -14.41 6.82 14.92
CA PRO A 17 -14.86 5.72 15.78
C PRO A 17 -15.48 4.58 14.99
N GLU A 18 -16.32 4.88 13.99
CA GLU A 18 -17.00 3.83 13.22
C GLU A 18 -16.05 2.96 12.39
N HIS A 19 -14.85 3.44 12.08
CA HIS A 19 -13.83 2.65 11.40
C HIS A 19 -13.13 1.71 12.38
N LEU A 20 -12.71 2.23 13.54
CA LEU A 20 -12.05 1.45 14.58
C LEU A 20 -12.97 0.35 15.12
N GLU A 21 -14.24 0.70 15.38
CA GLU A 21 -15.26 -0.25 15.82
C GLU A 21 -15.46 -1.38 14.79
N LEU A 22 -15.48 -1.05 13.49
CA LEU A 22 -15.55 -2.09 12.45
C LEU A 22 -14.34 -3.01 12.49
N ILE A 23 -13.12 -2.46 12.53
CA ILE A 23 -11.89 -3.26 12.57
C ILE A 23 -11.89 -4.19 13.80
N SER A 24 -12.33 -3.69 14.97
CA SER A 24 -12.42 -4.49 16.20
C SER A 24 -13.41 -5.66 16.13
N LYS A 25 -14.35 -5.65 15.18
CA LYS A 25 -15.41 -6.67 15.04
C LYS A 25 -15.23 -7.55 13.81
N ALA A 26 -14.53 -7.09 12.78
CA ALA A 26 -14.27 -7.83 11.56
C ALA A 26 -13.33 -9.01 11.84
N ARG A 27 -13.70 -10.21 11.42
CA ARG A 27 -12.89 -11.43 11.65
C ARG A 27 -11.79 -11.62 10.61
N THR A 28 -11.87 -10.89 9.51
CA THR A 28 -10.98 -11.03 8.35
C THR A 28 -10.07 -9.81 8.14
N ALA A 29 -10.12 -8.82 9.03
CA ALA A 29 -9.27 -7.65 9.00
C ALA A 29 -7.94 -7.94 9.74
N GLU A 30 -7.00 -8.63 9.07
CA GLU A 30 -5.70 -8.97 9.67
C GLU A 30 -4.77 -7.75 9.82
N ALA A 31 -4.99 -6.71 9.01
CA ALA A 31 -4.24 -5.47 9.03
C ALA A 31 -5.15 -4.27 8.75
N MET A 32 -4.66 -3.08 9.09
CA MET A 32 -5.24 -1.81 8.69
C MET A 32 -4.15 -0.83 8.28
N MET A 33 -4.46 0.05 7.34
CA MET A 33 -3.57 1.12 6.91
C MET A 33 -4.04 2.47 7.45
N LEU A 34 -3.14 3.21 8.08
CA LEU A 34 -3.39 4.52 8.67
C LEU A 34 -2.45 5.55 8.06
N ASP A 35 -3.03 6.64 7.56
CA ASP A 35 -2.23 7.78 7.11
C ASP A 35 -1.66 8.52 8.32
N TYR A 36 -0.46 9.07 8.17
CA TYR A 36 0.25 9.79 9.23
C TYR A 36 -0.63 10.84 9.96
N PRO A 37 -1.42 11.71 9.28
CA PRO A 37 -2.30 12.65 9.98
C PRO A 37 -3.39 11.99 10.82
N HIS A 38 -3.89 10.83 10.40
CA HIS A 38 -4.90 10.07 11.13
C HIS A 38 -4.30 9.32 12.31
N ALA A 39 -3.15 8.69 12.13
CA ALA A 39 -2.40 8.06 13.21
C ALA A 39 -2.07 9.07 14.32
N ARG A 40 -1.55 10.25 13.96
CA ARG A 40 -1.31 11.34 14.92
C ARG A 40 -2.56 11.76 15.67
N ARG A 41 -3.68 11.90 14.98
CA ARG A 41 -4.94 12.32 15.61
C ARG A 41 -5.43 11.28 16.62
N LEU A 42 -5.31 9.99 16.30
CA LEU A 42 -5.70 8.90 17.21
C LEU A 42 -4.81 8.87 18.45
N GLU A 43 -3.49 8.99 18.27
CA GLU A 43 -2.53 9.06 19.38
C GLU A 43 -2.79 10.26 20.30
N GLN A 44 -3.02 11.45 19.72
CA GLN A 44 -3.33 12.67 20.48
C GLN A 44 -4.64 12.56 21.27
N ASN A 45 -5.58 11.75 20.79
CA ASN A 45 -6.84 11.48 21.47
C ASN A 45 -6.74 10.33 22.48
N GLY A 46 -5.56 9.74 22.68
CA GLY A 46 -5.32 8.65 23.62
C GLY A 46 -5.93 7.31 23.20
N VAL A 47 -6.13 7.10 21.89
CA VAL A 47 -6.61 5.81 21.37
C VAL A 47 -5.46 4.82 21.35
N ASP A 48 -5.61 3.71 22.07
CA ASP A 48 -4.66 2.60 22.05
C ASP A 48 -5.00 1.62 20.92
N LEU A 49 -4.17 1.60 19.88
CA LEU A 49 -4.37 0.71 18.72
C LEU A 49 -4.00 -0.74 19.02
N SER A 50 -3.27 -1.01 20.12
CA SER A 50 -2.92 -2.37 20.51
C SER A 50 -4.12 -3.19 21.00
N GLU A 51 -5.24 -2.53 21.30
CA GLU A 51 -6.51 -3.19 21.61
C GLU A 51 -7.21 -3.76 20.37
N LEU A 52 -6.76 -3.39 19.17
CA LEU A 52 -7.27 -3.95 17.91
C LEU A 52 -6.50 -5.22 17.58
N ASP A 53 -7.24 -6.30 17.28
CA ASP A 53 -6.66 -7.56 16.78
C ASP A 53 -6.32 -7.45 15.28
N ALA A 54 -5.57 -6.41 14.91
CA ALA A 54 -5.17 -6.10 13.55
C ALA A 54 -3.79 -5.45 13.52
N LYS A 55 -2.98 -5.83 12.54
CA LYS A 55 -1.66 -5.23 12.28
C LYS A 55 -1.78 -3.79 11.81
N VAL A 56 -0.86 -2.94 12.24
CA VAL A 56 -0.89 -1.50 11.93
C VAL A 56 0.14 -1.18 10.86
N ILE A 57 -0.33 -0.75 9.69
CA ILE A 57 0.50 -0.26 8.60
C ILE A 57 0.40 1.27 8.57
N LEU A 58 1.46 1.96 8.96
CA LEU A 58 1.54 3.42 8.83
C LEU A 58 1.86 3.76 7.37
N THR A 59 1.27 4.84 6.84
CA THR A 59 1.68 5.39 5.55
C THR A 59 1.87 6.89 5.65
N SER A 60 2.94 7.37 5.04
CA SER A 60 3.19 8.79 4.85
C SER A 60 3.02 9.24 3.39
N THR A 61 2.13 8.55 2.68
CA THR A 61 1.48 9.06 1.47
C THR A 61 0.56 10.24 1.81
N ILE A 62 1.16 11.42 1.95
CA ILE A 62 0.49 12.70 2.27
C ILE A 62 0.42 13.59 1.03
N PRO A 63 -0.50 14.57 0.98
CA PRO A 63 -0.54 15.56 -0.10
C PRO A 63 0.79 16.32 -0.23
N ASP A 64 1.16 16.70 -1.46
CA ASP A 64 2.44 17.38 -1.77
C ASP A 64 2.71 18.61 -0.89
N GLU A 65 1.66 19.36 -0.55
CA GLU A 65 1.74 20.57 0.28
C GLU A 65 2.20 20.29 1.72
N GLU A 66 2.06 19.04 2.20
CA GLU A 66 2.46 18.61 3.54
C GLU A 66 3.86 17.97 3.55
N LEU A 67 4.47 17.71 2.39
CA LEU A 67 5.81 17.09 2.29
C LEU A 67 6.93 18.00 2.84
N GLU A 68 6.75 19.32 2.85
CA GLU A 68 7.71 20.26 3.45
C GLU A 68 7.86 20.07 4.97
N GLU A 69 6.87 19.42 5.62
CA GLU A 69 6.91 19.08 7.05
C GLU A 69 7.30 17.62 7.31
N TRP A 70 7.80 16.91 6.29
CA TRP A 70 8.24 15.53 6.43
C TRP A 70 9.57 15.45 7.18
N PHE A 71 9.55 14.77 8.33
CA PHE A 71 10.74 14.49 9.14
C PHE A 71 10.76 13.00 9.49
N PRO A 72 11.74 12.22 8.98
CA PRO A 72 11.88 10.80 9.28
C PRO A 72 11.80 10.46 10.77
N GLU A 73 12.42 11.29 11.61
CA GLU A 73 12.45 11.13 13.07
C GLU A 73 11.05 11.14 13.66
N ARG A 74 10.17 11.99 13.12
CA ARG A 74 8.79 12.11 13.62
C ARG A 74 7.95 10.90 13.19
N GLU A 75 8.19 10.37 12.00
CA GLU A 75 7.53 9.15 11.51
C GLU A 75 7.93 7.94 12.31
N LEU A 76 9.24 7.75 12.53
CA LEU A 76 9.73 6.65 13.35
C LEU A 76 9.18 6.74 14.77
N ALA A 77 9.27 7.91 15.39
CA ALA A 77 8.77 8.08 16.75
C ALA A 77 7.26 7.85 16.83
N LEU A 78 6.48 8.24 15.81
CA LEU A 78 5.04 7.95 15.77
C LEU A 78 4.79 6.45 15.59
N ALA A 79 5.49 5.80 14.65
CA ALA A 79 5.39 4.37 14.38
C ALA A 79 5.64 3.55 15.66
N GLU A 80 6.69 3.89 16.43
CA GLU A 80 6.97 3.27 17.72
C GLU A 80 5.83 3.48 18.73
N ARG A 81 5.30 4.71 18.85
CA ARG A 81 4.25 5.03 19.82
C ARG A 81 2.91 4.37 19.53
N ILE A 82 2.56 4.20 18.27
CA ILE A 82 1.31 3.55 17.86
C ILE A 82 1.45 2.03 17.69
N GLY A 83 2.66 1.49 17.87
CA GLY A 83 2.95 0.06 17.66
C GLY A 83 2.79 -0.37 16.21
N ALA A 84 3.26 0.42 15.25
CA ALA A 84 3.20 0.07 13.84
C ALA A 84 4.02 -1.19 13.54
N ASP A 85 3.41 -2.15 12.83
CA ASP A 85 4.09 -3.36 12.37
C ASP A 85 4.84 -3.10 11.05
N ALA A 86 4.30 -2.20 10.22
CA ALA A 86 4.93 -1.79 8.97
C ALA A 86 4.73 -0.31 8.67
N ILE A 87 5.56 0.21 7.78
CA ILE A 87 5.43 1.54 7.20
C ILE A 87 5.58 1.52 5.67
N VAL A 88 4.73 2.28 4.98
CA VAL A 88 4.95 2.73 3.60
C VAL A 88 5.47 4.17 3.68
N PRO A 89 6.80 4.39 3.64
CA PRO A 89 7.37 5.69 3.93
C PRO A 89 7.43 6.60 2.69
N CYS A 90 7.52 7.90 2.94
CA CYS A 90 7.99 8.94 2.03
C CYS A 90 7.38 8.87 0.62
N ASP A 91 6.22 9.50 0.43
CA ASP A 91 5.68 9.67 -0.92
C ASP A 91 6.30 10.90 -1.61
N ARG A 92 7.43 10.72 -2.29
CA ARG A 92 7.89 11.71 -3.28
C ARG A 92 7.17 11.47 -4.62
N PRO A 93 6.16 12.25 -4.99
CA PRO A 93 5.39 11.99 -6.20
C PRO A 93 6.26 12.17 -7.45
N VAL A 94 6.10 11.28 -8.42
CA VAL A 94 6.77 11.35 -9.72
C VAL A 94 5.69 11.52 -10.78
N TYR A 95 5.60 12.70 -11.40
CA TYR A 95 4.55 12.99 -12.36
C TYR A 95 5.00 12.75 -13.80
N ASP A 96 4.10 12.23 -14.64
CA ASP A 96 4.35 11.99 -16.06
C ASP A 96 4.68 13.26 -16.85
N ARG A 97 4.08 14.38 -16.48
CA ARG A 97 4.28 15.71 -17.04
C ARG A 97 5.66 16.31 -16.75
N ASP A 98 6.36 15.82 -15.73
CA ASP A 98 7.68 16.33 -15.37
C ASP A 98 8.70 15.88 -16.41
N SER A 99 9.75 16.67 -16.59
CA SER A 99 10.83 16.27 -17.49
C SER A 99 11.52 15.00 -16.99
N ARG A 100 12.10 14.23 -17.90
CA ARG A 100 12.86 13.02 -17.52
C ARG A 100 13.94 13.30 -16.46
N ALA A 101 14.64 14.43 -16.57
CA ALA A 101 15.68 14.80 -15.62
C ALA A 101 15.09 15.03 -14.22
N GLN A 102 13.98 15.77 -14.12
CA GLN A 102 13.28 16.00 -12.85
C GLN A 102 12.76 14.70 -12.24
N ARG A 103 12.15 13.81 -13.04
CA ARG A 103 11.69 12.51 -12.52
C ARG A 103 12.83 11.67 -11.96
N ILE A 104 13.98 11.63 -12.64
CA ILE A 104 15.17 10.93 -12.17
C ILE A 104 15.68 11.54 -10.86
N GLU A 105 15.78 12.87 -10.78
CA GLU A 105 16.22 13.57 -9.56
C GLU A 105 15.28 13.29 -8.38
N THR A 106 13.98 13.31 -8.59
CA THR A 106 12.98 12.96 -7.56
C THR A 106 13.15 11.52 -7.09
N ILE A 107 13.34 10.57 -8.01
CA ILE A 107 13.55 9.15 -7.66
C ILE A 107 14.88 8.96 -6.91
N GLN A 108 15.94 9.64 -7.32
CA GLN A 108 17.23 9.56 -6.62
C GLN A 108 17.15 10.13 -5.21
N THR A 109 16.40 11.23 -5.03
CA THR A 109 16.14 11.81 -3.70
C THR A 109 15.34 10.85 -2.84
N TYR A 110 14.30 10.23 -3.41
CA TYR A 110 13.51 9.18 -2.73
C TYR A 110 14.37 7.98 -2.31
N VAL A 111 15.24 7.50 -3.20
CA VAL A 111 16.17 6.41 -2.90
C VAL A 111 17.14 6.81 -1.77
N ALA A 112 17.68 8.03 -1.81
CA ALA A 112 18.56 8.52 -0.76
C ALA A 112 17.86 8.59 0.61
N ASP A 113 16.60 9.03 0.63
CA ASP A 113 15.78 9.02 1.85
C ASP A 113 15.57 7.59 2.36
N LEU A 114 15.22 6.64 1.48
CA LEU A 114 15.07 5.23 1.87
C LEU A 114 16.35 4.67 2.50
N SER A 115 17.51 4.97 1.90
CA SER A 115 18.80 4.51 2.41
C SER A 115 19.13 5.04 3.81
N ASP A 116 18.63 6.23 4.17
CA ASP A 116 18.75 6.77 5.53
C ASP A 116 17.75 6.12 6.51
N ILE A 117 16.49 5.98 6.10
CA ILE A 117 15.40 5.68 7.04
C ILE A 117 15.16 4.18 7.25
N VAL A 118 15.34 3.35 6.21
CA VAL A 118 15.02 1.91 6.28
C VAL A 118 15.79 1.19 7.39
N PRO A 119 17.12 1.39 7.56
CA PRO A 119 17.86 0.75 8.65
C PRO A 119 17.31 1.11 10.04
N ARG A 120 16.79 2.33 10.20
CA ARG A 120 16.26 2.83 11.48
C ARG A 120 14.91 2.20 11.80
N PHE A 121 14.01 2.09 10.83
CA PHE A 121 12.73 1.38 10.99
C PHE A 121 12.95 -0.12 11.25
N GLN A 122 13.85 -0.76 10.50
CA GLN A 122 14.21 -2.17 10.71
C GLN A 122 14.79 -2.40 12.12
N ALA A 123 15.66 -1.49 12.61
CA ALA A 123 16.20 -1.56 13.96
C ALA A 123 15.12 -1.41 15.06
N ALA A 124 14.05 -0.66 14.78
CA ALA A 124 12.87 -0.53 15.65
C ALA A 124 11.87 -1.70 15.50
N GLY A 125 12.14 -2.68 14.63
CA GLY A 125 11.25 -3.81 14.37
C GLY A 125 10.04 -3.47 13.50
N VAL A 126 10.05 -2.32 12.80
CA VAL A 126 8.99 -1.91 11.88
C VAL A 126 9.39 -2.29 10.45
N GLU A 127 8.58 -3.10 9.79
CA GLU A 127 8.83 -3.51 8.40
C GLU A 127 8.66 -2.31 7.46
N THR A 128 9.60 -2.10 6.53
CA THR A 128 9.47 -1.04 5.53
C THR A 128 9.01 -1.62 4.19
N VAL A 129 7.94 -1.05 3.64
CA VAL A 129 7.30 -1.46 2.38
C VAL A 129 7.41 -0.30 1.39
N PRO A 130 8.52 -0.17 0.64
CA PRO A 130 8.76 0.99 -0.19
C PRO A 130 7.85 1.01 -1.43
N LEU A 131 7.54 2.21 -1.92
CA LEU A 131 6.78 2.44 -3.14
C LEU A 131 7.66 2.32 -4.39
N VAL A 132 7.24 1.50 -5.36
CA VAL A 132 7.85 1.50 -6.71
C VAL A 132 7.50 2.81 -7.41
N LYS A 133 8.51 3.57 -7.84
CA LYS A 133 8.36 4.85 -8.55
C LYS A 133 9.02 4.80 -9.92
N GLY A 134 8.51 5.61 -10.87
CA GLY A 134 9.10 5.77 -12.20
C GLY A 134 8.20 5.34 -13.36
N GLU A 135 8.28 6.10 -14.45
CA GLU A 135 7.50 5.92 -15.67
C GLU A 135 8.15 4.95 -16.65
N THR A 136 9.48 4.96 -16.72
CA THR A 136 10.26 4.07 -17.58
C THR A 136 10.87 2.91 -16.77
N GLU A 137 11.25 1.83 -17.46
CA GLU A 137 11.98 0.70 -16.86
C GLU A 137 13.27 1.18 -16.20
N PHE A 138 14.02 2.07 -16.84
CA PHE A 138 15.23 2.67 -16.27
C PHE A 138 14.95 3.40 -14.95
N GLU A 139 13.90 4.23 -14.92
CA GLU A 139 13.51 4.97 -13.71
C GLU A 139 13.12 4.03 -12.57
N ARG A 140 12.37 2.96 -12.86
CA ARG A 140 11.99 1.95 -11.87
C ARG A 140 13.18 1.10 -11.42
N GLY A 141 14.13 0.82 -12.31
CA GLY A 141 15.39 0.14 -12.00
C GLY A 141 16.20 0.83 -10.90
N LEU A 142 16.11 2.16 -10.78
CA LEU A 142 16.72 2.89 -9.66
C LEU A 142 16.10 2.50 -8.31
N CYS A 143 14.78 2.29 -8.27
CA CYS A 143 14.10 1.81 -7.07
C CYS A 143 14.47 0.36 -6.77
N TYR A 144 14.45 -0.52 -7.78
CA TYR A 144 14.74 -1.94 -7.62
C TYR A 144 16.11 -2.18 -6.99
N ASN A 145 17.15 -1.53 -7.51
CA ASN A 145 18.50 -1.63 -6.97
C ASN A 145 18.55 -1.20 -5.50
N ALA A 146 17.88 -0.09 -5.15
CA ALA A 146 17.84 0.39 -3.77
C ALA A 146 17.10 -0.59 -2.84
N PHE A 147 16.00 -1.19 -3.32
CA PHE A 147 15.24 -2.15 -2.53
C PHE A 147 16.04 -3.42 -2.27
N ASP A 148 16.76 -3.93 -3.27
CA ASP A 148 17.66 -5.07 -3.11
C ASP A 148 18.78 -4.78 -2.11
N GLU A 149 19.42 -3.61 -2.20
CA GLU A 149 20.47 -3.17 -1.27
C GLU A 149 19.97 -3.05 0.17
N LEU A 150 18.71 -2.63 0.36
CA LEU A 150 18.07 -2.46 1.66
C LEU A 150 17.37 -3.72 2.19
N GLY A 151 17.37 -4.81 1.41
CA GLY A 151 16.72 -6.07 1.76
C GLY A 151 15.19 -5.99 1.76
N CYS A 152 14.60 -5.09 0.97
CA CYS A 152 13.17 -4.89 0.85
C CYS A 152 12.60 -5.69 -0.34
N SER A 153 12.16 -6.93 -0.09
CA SER A 153 11.54 -7.77 -1.13
C SER A 153 10.02 -7.58 -1.27
N ARG A 154 9.39 -6.94 -0.28
CA ARG A 154 7.96 -6.63 -0.25
C ARG A 154 7.78 -5.14 -0.51
N VAL A 155 7.01 -4.79 -1.53
CA VAL A 155 6.91 -3.42 -2.04
C VAL A 155 5.46 -2.99 -2.16
N ALA A 156 5.22 -1.70 -2.38
CA ALA A 156 3.91 -1.15 -2.66
C ALA A 156 3.89 -0.39 -4.00
N TYR A 157 2.70 -0.23 -4.57
CA TYR A 157 2.50 0.62 -5.75
C TYR A 157 1.22 1.45 -5.58
N TYR A 158 1.35 2.77 -5.66
CA TYR A 158 0.22 3.70 -5.51
C TYR A 158 -0.49 3.91 -6.84
N CYS A 159 -1.72 3.43 -6.96
CA CYS A 159 -2.44 3.37 -8.23
C CYS A 159 -3.61 4.37 -8.37
N VAL A 160 -3.80 5.28 -7.40
CA VAL A 160 -4.94 6.23 -7.41
C VAL A 160 -4.97 7.10 -8.67
N GLN A 161 -3.81 7.47 -9.21
CA GLN A 161 -3.68 8.30 -10.41
C GLN A 161 -4.39 7.75 -11.66
N TYR A 162 -4.60 6.43 -11.74
CA TYR A 162 -5.33 5.79 -12.84
C TYR A 162 -6.85 6.00 -12.75
N PHE A 163 -7.34 6.50 -11.62
CA PHE A 163 -8.76 6.65 -11.31
C PHE A 163 -9.19 8.09 -11.04
N SER A 164 -8.25 9.00 -10.80
CA SER A 164 -8.52 10.42 -10.51
C SER A 164 -9.22 11.16 -11.66
N TYR A 165 -8.97 10.78 -12.92
CA TYR A 165 -9.50 11.45 -14.11
C TYR A 165 -10.21 10.50 -15.09
N GLY A 166 -10.86 9.46 -14.56
CA GLY A 166 -11.58 8.45 -15.33
C GLY A 166 -11.17 7.04 -14.97
N PHE A 167 -11.67 6.03 -15.68
CA PHE A 167 -11.38 4.63 -15.39
C PHE A 167 -10.29 4.09 -16.32
N ARG A 168 -9.01 4.23 -15.93
CA ARG A 168 -7.84 3.80 -16.73
C ARG A 168 -7.30 2.43 -16.31
N TYR A 169 -8.19 1.46 -16.10
CA TYR A 169 -7.83 0.13 -15.60
C TYR A 169 -6.79 -0.60 -16.48
N GLN A 170 -6.94 -0.58 -17.81
CA GLN A 170 -5.98 -1.25 -18.70
C GLN A 170 -4.57 -0.67 -18.53
N ALA A 171 -4.43 0.64 -18.37
CA ALA A 171 -3.13 1.27 -18.18
C ALA A 171 -2.51 0.92 -16.81
N LEU A 172 -3.32 0.67 -15.78
CA LEU A 172 -2.85 0.13 -14.51
C LEU A 172 -2.38 -1.30 -14.69
N LEU A 173 -3.18 -2.15 -15.34
CA LEU A 173 -2.86 -3.56 -15.59
C LEU A 173 -1.54 -3.71 -16.36
N ASP A 174 -1.37 -2.95 -17.44
CA ASP A 174 -0.12 -2.94 -18.22
C ASP A 174 1.08 -2.50 -17.35
N ARG A 175 0.88 -1.53 -16.45
CA ARG A 175 1.95 -1.04 -15.57
C ARG A 175 2.36 -2.08 -14.54
N ILE A 176 1.42 -2.71 -13.84
CA ILE A 176 1.74 -3.71 -12.82
C ILE A 176 2.36 -4.96 -13.43
N GLN A 177 1.94 -5.35 -14.65
CA GLN A 177 2.56 -6.46 -15.39
C GLN A 177 4.03 -6.17 -15.67
N ARG A 178 4.35 -4.97 -16.15
CA ARG A 178 5.74 -4.54 -16.37
C ARG A 178 6.56 -4.58 -15.10
N ILE A 179 6.06 -3.98 -14.00
CA ILE A 179 6.77 -4.00 -12.71
C ILE A 179 7.02 -5.45 -12.25
N SER A 180 6.02 -6.31 -12.40
CA SER A 180 6.11 -7.72 -11.98
C SER A 180 7.14 -8.50 -12.79
N LEU A 181 7.25 -8.24 -14.09
CA LEU A 181 8.26 -8.85 -14.97
C LEU A 181 9.66 -8.27 -14.76
N GLU A 182 9.77 -6.98 -14.42
CA GLU A 182 11.05 -6.29 -14.26
C GLU A 182 11.72 -6.60 -12.91
N TYR A 183 10.95 -6.72 -11.82
CA TYR A 183 11.50 -6.87 -10.46
C TYR A 183 11.13 -8.19 -9.77
N ASN A 184 9.95 -8.76 -10.08
CA ASN A 184 9.43 -9.98 -9.44
C ASN A 184 9.55 -9.99 -7.89
N PRO A 185 8.89 -9.04 -7.19
CA PRO A 185 8.94 -8.99 -5.73
C PRO A 185 8.22 -10.17 -5.07
N ASP A 186 8.58 -10.49 -3.82
CA ASP A 186 7.90 -11.50 -3.00
C ASP A 186 6.42 -11.13 -2.76
N ASN A 187 6.16 -9.83 -2.60
CA ASN A 187 4.83 -9.25 -2.45
C ASN A 187 4.84 -7.83 -3.02
N MET A 188 3.76 -7.50 -3.72
CA MET A 188 3.45 -6.13 -4.10
C MET A 188 2.02 -5.78 -3.67
N MET A 189 1.90 -4.81 -2.77
CA MET A 189 0.61 -4.27 -2.33
C MET A 189 0.19 -3.10 -3.21
N LEU A 190 -1.00 -3.17 -3.83
CA LEU A 190 -1.55 -2.03 -4.58
C LEU A 190 -2.34 -1.11 -3.65
N ILE A 191 -1.99 0.18 -3.61
CA ILE A 191 -2.66 1.17 -2.79
C ILE A 191 -3.57 2.03 -3.66
N GLY A 192 -4.87 2.02 -3.38
CA GLY A 192 -5.89 2.78 -4.11
C GLY A 192 -6.83 1.95 -4.98
N PHE A 193 -6.73 0.61 -4.93
CA PHE A 193 -7.58 -0.27 -5.72
C PHE A 193 -7.90 -1.55 -4.95
N GLN A 194 -9.19 -1.92 -4.83
CA GLN A 194 -9.61 -3.12 -4.09
C GLN A 194 -10.79 -3.84 -4.76
N SER A 195 -10.90 -3.76 -6.10
CA SER A 195 -12.05 -4.30 -6.81
C SER A 195 -12.01 -5.83 -6.88
N GLU A 196 -12.92 -6.49 -6.16
CA GLU A 196 -13.07 -7.94 -6.10
C GLU A 196 -13.20 -8.62 -7.49
N ASN A 197 -13.71 -7.90 -8.49
CA ASN A 197 -13.92 -8.44 -9.83
C ASN A 197 -12.71 -8.33 -10.75
N LEU A 198 -11.68 -7.57 -10.38
CA LEU A 198 -10.57 -7.20 -11.27
C LEU A 198 -9.21 -7.60 -10.71
N VAL A 199 -9.08 -7.72 -9.39
CA VAL A 199 -7.81 -8.13 -8.75
C VAL A 199 -7.34 -9.53 -9.17
N SER A 200 -8.24 -10.37 -9.69
CA SER A 200 -7.91 -11.68 -10.25
C SER A 200 -7.08 -11.58 -11.53
N GLU A 201 -7.09 -10.47 -12.26
CA GLU A 201 -6.32 -10.33 -13.51
C GLU A 201 -4.86 -9.94 -13.25
N PHE A 202 -4.50 -9.66 -12.00
CA PHE A 202 -3.19 -9.17 -11.62
C PHE A 202 -2.14 -10.29 -11.56
N PRO A 203 -0.84 -9.95 -11.74
CA PRO A 203 0.24 -10.91 -11.57
C PRO A 203 0.29 -11.55 -10.16
N PRO A 204 0.85 -12.76 -10.01
CA PRO A 204 0.83 -13.52 -8.74
C PRO A 204 1.55 -12.84 -7.57
N CYS A 205 2.52 -11.96 -7.85
CA CYS A 205 3.19 -11.19 -6.81
C CYS A 205 2.29 -10.10 -6.22
N ILE A 206 1.17 -9.74 -6.88
CA ILE A 206 0.18 -8.83 -6.32
C ILE A 206 -0.69 -9.58 -5.32
N THR A 207 -0.25 -9.65 -4.07
CA THR A 207 -0.97 -10.42 -3.04
C THR A 207 -1.75 -9.54 -2.07
N GLY A 208 -1.58 -8.21 -2.10
CA GLY A 208 -2.25 -7.27 -1.20
C GLY A 208 -2.89 -6.08 -1.92
N VAL A 209 -4.01 -5.57 -1.38
CA VAL A 209 -4.72 -4.40 -1.90
C VAL A 209 -5.23 -3.47 -0.80
N ALA A 210 -4.73 -2.24 -0.75
CA ALA A 210 -5.10 -1.24 0.24
C ALA A 210 -6.05 -0.16 -0.31
N GLY A 211 -6.98 0.32 0.50
CA GLY A 211 -7.85 1.43 0.11
C GLY A 211 -9.14 1.54 0.91
N GLN A 212 -10.08 2.33 0.39
CA GLN A 212 -11.34 2.68 1.07
C GLN A 212 -12.59 2.06 0.41
N ARG A 213 -12.44 1.10 -0.51
CA ARG A 213 -13.62 0.49 -1.19
C ARG A 213 -14.54 -0.21 -0.19
N TRP A 214 -13.96 -0.75 0.87
CA TRP A 214 -14.67 -1.38 1.99
C TRP A 214 -15.77 -0.48 2.57
N LEU A 215 -15.60 0.85 2.60
CA LEU A 215 -16.63 1.79 3.07
C LEU A 215 -17.93 1.67 2.29
N ARG A 216 -17.86 1.47 0.97
CA ARG A 216 -19.05 1.28 0.12
C ARG A 216 -19.65 -0.12 0.26
N LYS A 217 -18.84 -1.10 0.66
CA LYS A 217 -19.25 -2.52 0.75
C LYS A 217 -19.85 -2.89 2.10
N SER A 218 -19.39 -2.24 3.17
CA SER A 218 -19.82 -2.48 4.55
C SER A 218 -20.71 -1.36 5.11
N ASN A 219 -20.53 -0.12 4.63
CA ASN A 219 -21.33 1.05 4.97
C ASN A 219 -21.48 1.32 6.48
N PRO A 220 -20.36 1.41 7.25
CA PRO A 220 -20.37 1.51 8.72
C PRO A 220 -21.14 2.71 9.28
N ARG A 221 -21.43 3.73 8.46
CA ARG A 221 -22.19 4.92 8.88
C ARG A 221 -23.70 4.73 8.90
N ASN A 222 -24.23 3.78 8.12
CA ASN A 222 -25.67 3.68 7.87
C ASN A 222 -26.29 2.36 8.36
N VAL A 223 -25.47 1.41 8.85
CA VAL A 223 -25.92 0.14 9.41
C VAL A 223 -25.26 -0.09 10.77
N SER A 224 -25.76 -1.05 11.55
CA SER A 224 -25.09 -1.41 12.81
C SER A 224 -23.68 -1.94 12.56
N ILE A 225 -22.78 -1.76 13.51
CA ILE A 225 -21.38 -2.21 13.40
C ILE A 225 -21.30 -3.71 13.17
N GLU A 226 -22.15 -4.52 13.80
CA GLU A 226 -22.18 -5.97 13.61
C GLU A 226 -22.51 -6.35 12.16
N LYS A 227 -23.50 -5.67 11.57
CA LYS A 227 -23.85 -5.89 10.16
C LYS A 227 -22.72 -5.41 9.25
N SER A 228 -22.15 -4.25 9.53
CA SER A 228 -21.05 -3.69 8.76
C SER A 228 -19.83 -4.62 8.75
N ALA A 229 -19.46 -5.16 9.91
CA ALA A 229 -18.37 -6.13 10.06
C ALA A 229 -18.65 -7.45 9.30
N LEU A 230 -19.88 -7.95 9.33
CA LEU A 230 -20.28 -9.13 8.55
C LEU A 230 -20.21 -8.88 7.03
N ASP A 231 -20.65 -7.69 6.59
CA ASP A 231 -20.60 -7.29 5.18
C ASP A 231 -19.15 -7.08 4.71
N TYR A 232 -18.30 -6.49 5.57
CA TYR A 232 -16.85 -6.42 5.36
C TYR A 232 -16.26 -7.82 5.23
N ASP A 233 -16.54 -8.74 6.16
CA ASP A 233 -15.98 -10.09 6.15
C ASP A 233 -16.39 -10.88 4.90
N ARG A 234 -17.61 -10.67 4.41
CA ARG A 234 -18.06 -11.29 3.17
C ARG A 234 -17.29 -10.75 1.97
N TRP A 235 -17.16 -9.43 1.87
CA TRP A 235 -16.43 -8.79 0.79
C TRP A 235 -14.93 -9.10 0.83
N SER A 236 -14.33 -9.10 2.03
CA SER A 236 -12.91 -9.37 2.23
C SER A 236 -12.52 -10.74 1.69
N ARG A 237 -13.31 -11.78 2.02
CA ARG A 237 -13.10 -13.14 1.47
C ARG A 237 -13.21 -13.21 -0.05
N GLN A 238 -14.06 -12.39 -0.68
CA GLN A 238 -14.16 -12.35 -2.14
C GLN A 238 -12.88 -11.78 -2.76
N VAL A 239 -12.35 -10.69 -2.18
CA VAL A 239 -11.09 -10.08 -2.62
C VAL A 239 -9.92 -11.05 -2.40
N THR A 240 -9.81 -11.65 -1.21
CA THR A 240 -8.76 -12.64 -0.91
C THR A 240 -8.83 -13.83 -1.86
N SER A 241 -10.02 -14.38 -2.11
CA SER A 241 -10.18 -15.49 -3.05
C SER A 241 -9.74 -15.12 -4.47
N ALA A 242 -10.03 -13.90 -4.92
CA ALA A 242 -9.64 -13.41 -6.24
C ALA A 242 -8.12 -13.23 -6.35
N LEU A 243 -7.46 -12.76 -5.27
CA LEU A 243 -6.01 -12.65 -5.18
C LEU A 243 -5.29 -14.01 -5.08
N CYS A 244 -5.91 -15.06 -4.52
CA CYS A 244 -5.23 -16.36 -4.36
C CYS A 244 -5.37 -17.32 -5.55
N ILE A 245 -6.50 -17.29 -6.27
CA ILE A 245 -6.86 -18.34 -7.24
C ILE A 245 -6.95 -17.80 -8.67
N GLY A 246 -7.27 -16.52 -8.84
CA GLY A 246 -7.62 -15.95 -10.15
C GLY A 246 -6.43 -15.53 -11.01
N GLN A 247 -5.24 -15.45 -10.43
CA GLN A 247 -4.11 -14.72 -11.02
C GLN A 247 -3.40 -15.51 -12.13
N PRO A 248 -3.22 -14.94 -13.33
CA PRO A 248 -2.42 -15.56 -14.38
C PRO A 248 -0.96 -15.71 -13.93
N PRO A 249 -0.28 -16.81 -14.27
CA PRO A 249 1.14 -16.96 -13.98
C PRO A 249 1.98 -15.92 -14.74
N LEU A 250 3.16 -15.56 -14.22
CA LEU A 250 3.98 -14.48 -14.81
C LEU A 250 4.31 -14.67 -16.30
N HIS A 251 4.56 -15.92 -16.74
CA HIS A 251 4.86 -16.21 -18.14
C HIS A 251 3.71 -15.89 -19.11
N ALA A 252 2.46 -15.83 -18.62
CA ALA A 252 1.32 -15.44 -19.44
C ALA A 252 1.41 -13.97 -19.93
N PHE A 253 2.28 -13.16 -19.32
CA PHE A 253 2.51 -11.77 -19.70
C PHE A 253 3.77 -11.57 -20.56
N GLU A 254 4.59 -12.60 -20.77
CA GLU A 254 5.81 -12.49 -21.58
C GLU A 254 5.49 -12.37 -23.08
N ASP A 255 4.47 -13.08 -23.54
CA ASP A 255 4.04 -13.08 -24.96
C ASP A 255 3.44 -11.76 -25.43
N ALA A 256 3.00 -10.90 -24.50
CA ALA A 256 2.51 -9.55 -24.81
C ALA A 256 3.62 -8.57 -25.24
N ARG A 257 4.90 -8.97 -25.14
CA ARG A 257 6.07 -8.21 -25.63
C ARG A 257 6.40 -8.48 -27.11
N GLY A 258 5.77 -9.48 -27.74
CA GLY A 258 5.84 -9.66 -29.18
C GLY A 258 4.82 -8.74 -29.84
N TRP A 259 5.21 -8.00 -30.89
CA TRP A 259 4.39 -7.04 -31.65
C TRP A 259 4.29 -5.63 -31.03
N ALA A 260 5.44 -4.94 -30.97
CA ALA A 260 5.52 -3.48 -31.08
C ALA A 260 6.61 -3.12 -32.09
#